data_AF-A0A0X3BK35-F1
#
_entry.id   AF-A0A0X3BK35-F1
#
_cell.length_a   1.000
_cell.length_b   1.000
_cell.length_c   1.000
_cell.angle_alpha   90.00
_cell.angle_beta   90.00
_cell.angle_gamma   90.00
#
_symmetry.space_group_name_H-M   'P 1'
#
loop_
_entity.id
_entity.type
_entity.pdbx_description
1 polymer ?
#
loop_
_entity_poly.entity_id
_entity_poly.type
_entity_poly.pdbx_seq_one_letter_code
_entity_poly.pdbx_strand_id
1 'polypeptide(L)'
;MSYGALTDPHAWAIVTAIVREAYRVVEAEGVTLPWETADAYLEYLRTTQLPATAAHHSSMLQDLTLGRRTEIDFLNGAVADLGRRHGIGVPYNTCITELIHFREQL
;
A
#
# COMPACT_ATOMS: atom_id res chain seq x y z
N MET A 1 -5.66 -11.83 8.71
CA MET A 1 -5.21 -12.51 7.47
C MET A 1 -3.70 -12.33 7.36
N SER A 2 -2.95 -13.36 6.93
CA SER A 2 -1.49 -13.25 6.77
C SER A 2 -1.12 -12.70 5.40
N TYR A 3 0.13 -12.25 5.21
CA TYR A 3 0.59 -11.69 3.93
C TYR A 3 0.53 -12.69 2.77
N GLY A 4 0.65 -13.99 3.03
CA GLY A 4 0.54 -15.01 1.98
C GLY A 4 -0.80 -14.98 1.23
N ALA A 5 -1.87 -14.54 1.88
CA ALA A 5 -3.18 -14.40 1.24
C ALA A 5 -3.25 -13.26 0.21
N LEU A 6 -2.30 -12.32 0.22
CA LEU A 6 -2.21 -11.26 -0.78
C LEU A 6 -1.88 -11.78 -2.18
N THR A 7 -1.49 -13.05 -2.31
CA THR A 7 -1.29 -13.71 -3.61
C THR A 7 -2.59 -14.08 -4.33
N ASP A 8 -3.74 -13.96 -3.65
CA ASP A 8 -5.05 -14.10 -4.29
C ASP A 8 -5.20 -13.10 -5.46
N PRO A 9 -5.72 -13.51 -6.63
CA PRO A 9 -5.79 -12.65 -7.81
C PRO A 9 -6.55 -11.33 -7.59
N HIS A 10 -7.61 -11.33 -6.76
CA HIS A 10 -8.39 -10.13 -6.49
C HIS A 10 -7.65 -9.18 -5.54
N ALA A 11 -6.99 -9.73 -4.51
CA ALA A 11 -6.13 -8.95 -3.65
C ALA A 11 -4.94 -8.36 -4.42
N TRP A 12 -4.30 -9.17 -5.26
CA TRP A 12 -3.13 -8.77 -6.04
C TRP A 12 -3.43 -7.68 -7.07
N ALA A 13 -4.64 -7.66 -7.64
CA ALA A 13 -5.09 -6.57 -8.50
C ALA A 13 -5.09 -5.22 -7.77
N ILE A 14 -5.52 -5.19 -6.50
CA ILE A 14 -5.52 -3.99 -5.66
C ILE A 14 -4.08 -3.60 -5.30
N VAL A 15 -3.25 -4.56 -4.89
CA VAL A 15 -1.81 -4.32 -4.59
C VAL A 15 -1.11 -3.70 -5.80
N THR A 16 -1.33 -4.25 -6.99
CA THR A 16 -0.76 -3.76 -8.24
C THR A 16 -1.16 -2.31 -8.52
N ALA A 17 -2.45 -1.97 -8.33
CA ALA A 17 -2.94 -0.62 -8.54
C ALA A 17 -2.33 0.38 -7.54
N ILE A 18 -2.29 0.02 -6.25
CA ILE A 18 -1.69 0.85 -5.18
C ILE A 18 -0.21 1.12 -5.47
N VAL A 19 0.55 0.11 -5.85
CA VAL A 19 1.99 0.27 -6.16
C VAL A 19 2.19 1.16 -7.39
N ARG A 20 1.44 0.95 -8.46
CA ARG A 20 1.56 1.77 -9.69
C ARG A 20 1.20 3.24 -9.44
N GLU A 21 0.22 3.50 -8.59
CA GLU A 21 -0.08 4.85 -8.11
C GLU A 21 1.09 5.47 -7.36
N ALA A 22 1.67 4.75 -6.41
CA ALA A 22 2.80 5.24 -5.63
C ALA A 22 4.02 5.56 -6.52
N TYR A 23 4.30 4.73 -7.54
CA TYR A 23 5.41 5.00 -8.46
C TYR A 23 5.22 6.28 -9.29
N ARG A 24 3.99 6.60 -9.71
CA ARG A 24 3.72 7.89 -10.39
C ARG A 24 3.99 9.08 -9.47
N VAL A 25 3.70 8.94 -8.17
CA VAL A 25 3.99 9.98 -7.17
C VAL A 25 5.50 10.09 -6.93
N VAL A 26 6.20 8.96 -6.81
CA VAL A 26 7.67 8.91 -6.64
C VAL A 26 8.39 9.61 -7.80
N GLU A 27 7.94 9.37 -9.03
CA GLU A 27 8.47 10.04 -10.22
C GLU A 27 8.31 11.57 -10.14
N ALA A 28 7.13 12.05 -9.73
CA ALA A 28 6.86 13.47 -9.56
C ALA A 28 7.63 14.12 -8.39
N GLU A 29 7.91 13.36 -7.34
CA GLU A 29 8.77 13.77 -6.23
C GLU A 29 10.27 13.75 -6.59
N GLY A 30 10.65 13.19 -7.73
CA GLY A 30 12.05 13.06 -8.15
C GLY A 30 12.87 12.11 -7.26
N VAL A 31 12.22 11.17 -6.59
CA VAL A 31 12.86 10.21 -5.69
C VAL A 31 13.32 8.99 -6.46
N THR A 32 14.56 8.57 -6.25
CA THR A 32 15.11 7.33 -6.82
C THR A 32 14.87 6.16 -5.88
N LEU A 33 14.25 5.09 -6.39
CA LEU A 33 14.05 3.83 -5.68
C LEU A 33 15.03 2.76 -6.16
N PRO A 34 15.31 1.72 -5.35
CA PRO A 34 16.14 0.58 -5.76
C PRO A 34 15.56 -0.20 -6.97
N TRP A 35 14.24 -0.15 -7.16
CA TRP A 35 13.57 -0.69 -8.32
C TRP A 35 13.13 0.46 -9.23
N GLU A 36 13.60 0.45 -10.47
CA GLU A 36 13.33 1.54 -11.42
C GLU A 36 11.86 1.63 -11.83
N THR A 37 11.12 0.52 -11.77
CA THR A 37 9.72 0.46 -12.21
C THR A 37 8.83 -0.24 -11.18
N ALA A 38 7.54 0.12 -11.22
CA ALA A 38 6.52 -0.55 -10.42
C ALA A 38 6.48 -2.06 -10.69
N ASP A 39 6.61 -2.48 -11.95
CA ASP A 39 6.57 -3.90 -12.33
C ASP A 39 7.80 -4.66 -11.81
N ALA A 40 8.99 -4.04 -11.80
CA ALA A 40 10.19 -4.63 -11.20
C ALA A 40 10.04 -4.83 -9.68
N TYR A 41 9.45 -3.85 -8.99
CA TYR A 41 9.16 -3.98 -7.56
C TYR A 41 8.06 -5.01 -7.27
N LEU A 42 6.99 -5.04 -8.07
CA LEU A 42 5.91 -6.03 -7.92
C LEU A 42 6.44 -7.46 -8.10
N GLU A 43 7.35 -7.68 -9.05
CA GLU A 43 7.97 -8.98 -9.23
C GLU A 43 8.83 -9.38 -8.03
N TYR A 44 9.64 -8.47 -7.50
CA TYR A 44 10.39 -8.68 -6.27
C TYR A 44 9.47 -8.97 -5.07
N LEU A 45 8.41 -8.18 -4.91
CA LEU A 45 7.42 -8.35 -3.84
C LEU A 45 6.79 -9.74 -3.91
N ARG A 46 6.41 -10.19 -5.10
CA ARG A 46 5.73 -11.47 -5.34
C ARG A 46 6.65 -12.68 -5.16
N THR A 47 7.88 -12.60 -5.66
CA THR A 47 8.78 -13.76 -5.74
C THR A 47 9.73 -13.88 -4.56
N THR A 48 10.01 -12.78 -3.87
CA THR A 48 11.03 -12.73 -2.81
C THR A 48 10.41 -12.35 -1.47
N GLN A 49 9.80 -11.15 -1.38
CA GLN A 49 9.39 -10.61 -0.08
C GLN A 49 8.15 -11.30 0.50
N LEU A 50 7.09 -11.52 -0.30
CA LEU A 50 5.88 -12.18 0.15
C LEU A 50 6.12 -13.64 0.59
N PRO A 51 6.86 -14.48 -0.15
CA PRO A 51 7.16 -15.85 0.30
C PRO A 51 7.91 -15.88 1.63
N ALA A 52 8.91 -15.00 1.80
CA ALA A 52 9.69 -14.91 3.03
C ALA A 52 8.86 -14.41 4.24
N THR A 53 7.76 -13.72 4.00
CA THR A 53 6.92 -13.09 5.03
C THR A 53 5.48 -13.62 5.04
N ALA A 54 5.22 -14.75 4.39
CA ALA A 54 3.86 -15.23 4.12
C ALA A 54 3.02 -15.47 5.39
N ALA A 55 3.67 -15.83 6.50
CA ALA A 55 3.04 -16.04 7.80
C ALA A 55 2.88 -14.76 8.63
N HIS A 56 3.47 -13.63 8.20
CA HIS A 56 3.38 -12.37 8.93
C HIS A 56 2.00 -11.72 8.80
N HIS A 57 1.69 -10.87 9.77
CA HIS A 57 0.50 -10.05 9.81
C HIS A 57 0.89 -8.57 9.87
N SER A 58 0.06 -7.70 9.29
CA SER A 58 0.27 -6.25 9.34
C SER A 58 0.23 -5.73 10.77
N SER A 59 1.13 -4.78 11.10
CA SER A 59 1.08 -3.96 12.32
C SER A 59 -0.28 -3.27 12.45
N MET A 60 -0.77 -2.64 11.38
CA MET A 60 -2.08 -1.98 11.37
C MET A 60 -3.23 -2.95 11.69
N LEU A 61 -3.15 -4.23 11.31
CA LEU A 61 -4.17 -5.21 11.70
C LEU A 61 -4.19 -5.42 13.22
N GLN A 62 -3.02 -5.41 13.87
CA GLN A 62 -2.92 -5.50 15.32
C GLN A 62 -3.47 -4.23 15.98
N ASP A 63 -3.14 -3.04 15.44
CA ASP A 63 -3.67 -1.78 15.94
C ASP A 63 -5.20 -1.74 15.87
N LEU A 64 -5.79 -2.13 14.73
CA LEU A 64 -7.24 -2.23 14.57
C LEU A 64 -7.87 -3.23 15.55
N THR A 65 -7.21 -4.37 15.80
CA THR A 65 -7.70 -5.37 16.76
C THR A 65 -7.68 -4.85 18.20
N LEU A 66 -6.75 -3.95 18.50
CA LEU A 66 -6.59 -3.31 19.82
C LEU A 66 -7.34 -1.97 19.95
N GLY A 67 -8.08 -1.55 18.92
CA GLY A 67 -8.79 -0.26 18.90
C GLY A 67 -7.86 0.95 18.94
N ARG A 68 -6.64 0.80 18.42
CA ARG A 68 -5.63 1.87 18.34
C ARG A 68 -5.71 2.56 16.99
N ARG A 69 -5.26 3.81 16.96
CA ARG A 69 -5.03 4.54 15.71
C ARG A 69 -3.91 3.86 14.93
N THR A 70 -4.12 3.69 13.63
CA THR A 70 -3.18 3.08 12.70
C THR A 70 -2.21 4.12 12.13
N GLU A 71 -1.19 3.64 11.41
CA GLU A 71 -0.23 4.46 10.67
C GLU A 71 -0.68 4.82 9.24
N ILE A 72 -1.97 4.62 8.89
CA ILE A 72 -2.47 4.75 7.51
C ILE A 72 -2.19 6.12 6.88
N ASP A 73 -2.26 7.19 7.68
CA ASP A 73 -1.98 8.57 7.26
C ASP A 73 -0.55 8.76 6.76
N PHE A 74 0.40 8.00 7.31
CA PHE A 74 1.82 8.07 6.96
C PHE A 74 2.21 7.09 5.85
N LEU A 75 1.30 6.16 5.51
CA LEU A 75 1.48 5.18 4.44
C LEU A 75 0.69 5.61 3.19
N ASN A 76 -0.48 5.00 2.96
CA ASN A 76 -1.31 5.31 1.80
C ASN A 76 -1.85 6.75 1.83
N GLY A 77 -2.11 7.30 3.02
CA GLY A 77 -2.53 8.70 3.19
C GLY A 77 -1.47 9.69 2.70
N ALA A 78 -0.18 9.39 2.93
CA ALA A 78 0.92 10.22 2.45
C ALA A 78 1.00 10.21 0.92
N VAL A 79 0.86 9.04 0.30
CA VAL A 79 0.78 8.92 -1.17
C VAL A 79 -0.42 9.68 -1.73
N ALA A 80 -1.58 9.61 -1.06
CA ALA A 80 -2.79 10.34 -1.45
C ALA A 80 -2.60 11.87 -1.38
N ASP A 81 -1.97 12.38 -0.32
CA ASP A 81 -1.65 13.81 -0.18
C ASP A 81 -0.65 14.28 -1.24
N LEU A 82 0.44 13.54 -1.44
CA LEU A 82 1.44 13.86 -2.47
C LEU A 82 0.84 13.82 -3.88
N GLY A 83 0.02 12.80 -4.18
CA GLY A 83 -0.70 12.70 -5.45
C GLY A 83 -1.57 13.93 -5.70
N ARG A 84 -2.32 14.39 -4.69
CA ARG A 84 -3.10 15.64 -4.78
C ARG A 84 -2.21 16.86 -5.05
N ARG A 85 -1.08 17.01 -4.35
CA ARG A 85 -0.17 18.16 -4.51
C ARG A 85 0.40 18.24 -5.93
N HIS A 86 0.64 17.10 -6.57
CA HIS A 86 1.14 17.00 -7.95
C HIS A 86 0.05 16.92 -9.02
N GLY A 87 -1.24 16.93 -8.65
CA GLY A 87 -2.33 16.74 -9.60
C GLY A 87 -2.40 15.33 -10.20
N ILE A 88 -1.85 14.33 -9.50
CA ILE A 88 -1.81 12.92 -9.90
C ILE A 88 -2.94 12.16 -9.20
N GLY A 89 -3.87 11.60 -9.99
CA GLY A 89 -4.94 10.77 -9.45
C GLY A 89 -4.41 9.46 -8.85
N VAL A 90 -4.66 9.24 -7.57
CA VAL A 90 -4.30 8.03 -6.80
C VAL A 90 -5.51 7.43 -6.07
N PRO A 91 -6.56 7.02 -6.82
CA PRO A 91 -7.83 6.59 -6.26
C PRO A 91 -7.74 5.37 -5.33
N TYR A 92 -6.83 4.42 -5.56
CA TYR A 92 -6.72 3.23 -4.71
C TYR A 92 -6.07 3.54 -3.37
N ASN A 93 -5.00 4.32 -3.36
CA ASN A 93 -4.40 4.83 -2.12
C ASN A 93 -5.39 5.69 -1.33
N THR A 94 -6.15 6.55 -2.02
CA THR A 94 -7.20 7.36 -1.38
C THR A 94 -8.29 6.48 -0.77
N CYS A 95 -8.83 5.54 -1.54
CA CYS A 95 -9.91 4.66 -1.11
C CYS A 95 -9.51 3.80 0.10
N ILE A 96 -8.34 3.17 0.07
CA ILE A 96 -7.91 2.33 1.20
C ILE A 96 -7.67 3.14 2.47
N THR A 97 -7.16 4.38 2.35
CA THR A 97 -7.03 5.28 3.50
C THR A 97 -8.38 5.56 4.16
N GLU A 98 -9.39 5.95 3.37
CA GLU A 98 -10.74 6.22 3.90
C GLU A 98 -11.39 4.96 4.51
N LEU A 99 -11.18 3.78 3.92
CA LEU A 99 -11.67 2.52 4.46
C LEU A 99 -11.05 2.18 5.82
N ILE A 100 -9.76 2.45 6.02
CA ILE A 100 -9.11 2.23 7.32
C ILE A 100 -9.61 3.25 8.34
N HIS A 101 -9.74 4.53 8.00
CA HIS A 101 -10.34 5.52 8.91
C HIS A 101 -11.76 5.15 9.33
N PHE A 102 -12.58 4.67 8.41
CA PHE A 102 -13.89 4.14 8.75
C PHE A 102 -13.77 2.93 9.68
N ARG A 103 -12.83 2.02 9.43
CA ARG A 103 -12.61 0.83 10.26
C ARG A 103 -12.12 1.15 11.67
N GLU A 104 -11.34 2.22 11.85
CA GLU A 104 -10.88 2.72 13.17
C GLU A 104 -12.03 3.19 14.08
N GLN A 105 -13.19 3.53 13.49
CA GLN A 105 -14.37 4.01 14.21
C GLN A 105 -15.34 2.89 14.62
N LEU A 106 -15.11 1.65 14.16
CA LEU A 106 -15.94 0.47 14.41
C LEU A 106 -15.37 -0.42 15.52
#